data_AF-A0A6A7LQE8-F1
#
_entry.id   AF-A0A6A7LQE8-F1
#
_cell.length_a   1.000
_cell.length_b   1.000
_cell.length_c   1.000
_cell.angle_alpha   90.00
_cell.angle_beta   90.00
_cell.angle_gamma   90.00
#
_symmetry.space_group_name_H-M   'P 1'
#
loop_
_entity.id
_entity.type
_entity.pdbx_description
1 polymer ?
#
loop_
_entity_poly.entity_id
_entity_poly.type
_entity_poly.pdbx_seq_one_letter_code
_entity_poly.pdbx_strand_id
1 'polypeptide(L)'
;MRMPTPEIEDRLREPEYRVEGPLKVTGRARYSADLRLPGMLWAKFVLSPYPHARIVHVDISAALKVPGVHAVITGQDIGDRRFGRYLYDWPVLAYQKVLYIGERVAAVAAETRDAAEEAVSLIEVEYEELPAVLDMEEALIESAPILHPNAEGYYYLTGNRPPRPHPNLQGYLHAHKGEADVERVFERAYRVFEDVYVGPRQHQGYIEPHACVVWIERDGTIQVRSTNKAPFSLRHQLSVATGIVPEERIVVDSAFIGGDFGGKGHSIDEFPLYYLAQATGRPVRSVMTYTDELTTTSPRHPARIYIRSAVDREGHFLAYQQRAYYNGGAYGGAKPMPGINIASAFAPFDTYN
;
A
#
# COMPACT_ATOMS: atom_id res chain seq x y z
N MET A 1 -38.86 -8.12 -2.64
CA MET A 1 -37.96 -7.76 -3.76
C MET A 1 -38.78 -7.87 -5.03
N ARG A 2 -38.92 -6.80 -5.83
CA ARG A 2 -39.66 -6.89 -7.11
C ARG A 2 -38.83 -7.76 -8.06
N MET A 3 -39.47 -8.78 -8.66
CA MET A 3 -38.84 -9.56 -9.73
C MET A 3 -38.50 -8.61 -10.89
N PRO A 4 -37.34 -8.77 -11.54
CA PRO A 4 -37.03 -8.00 -12.75
C PRO A 4 -38.13 -8.21 -13.79
N THR A 5 -38.45 -7.16 -14.53
CA THR A 5 -39.41 -7.28 -15.63
C THR A 5 -38.82 -8.17 -16.74
N PRO A 6 -39.65 -8.81 -17.59
CA PRO A 6 -39.15 -9.59 -18.73
C PRO A 6 -38.16 -8.80 -19.60
N GLU A 7 -38.36 -7.49 -19.73
CA GLU A 7 -37.46 -6.58 -20.45
C GLU A 7 -36.07 -6.45 -19.81
N ILE A 8 -35.97 -6.50 -18.48
CA ILE A 8 -34.67 -6.53 -17.77
C ILE A 8 -34.01 -7.91 -17.97
N GLU A 9 -34.79 -8.98 -17.89
CA GLU A 9 -34.28 -10.34 -18.12
C GLU A 9 -33.70 -10.50 -19.54
N ASP A 10 -34.37 -9.96 -20.56
CA ASP A 10 -33.89 -10.00 -21.94
C ASP A 10 -32.61 -9.19 -22.13
N ARG A 11 -32.52 -8.00 -21.52
CA ARG A 11 -31.29 -7.18 -21.57
C ARG A 11 -30.09 -7.84 -20.88
N LEU A 12 -30.32 -8.68 -19.87
CA LEU A 12 -29.24 -9.42 -19.19
C LEU A 12 -28.75 -10.65 -19.99
N ARG A 13 -29.46 -11.07 -21.05
CA ARG A 13 -29.09 -12.21 -21.90
C ARG A 13 -28.10 -11.85 -23.00
N GLU A 14 -28.04 -10.59 -23.39
CA GLU A 14 -27.15 -10.13 -24.47
C GLU A 14 -25.93 -9.38 -23.91
N PRO A 15 -24.72 -9.65 -24.43
CA PRO A 15 -23.54 -8.90 -24.03
C PRO A 15 -23.64 -7.44 -24.51
N GLU A 16 -23.71 -6.50 -23.57
CA GLU A 16 -23.72 -5.07 -23.88
C GLU A 16 -22.29 -4.50 -23.99
N TYR A 17 -22.11 -3.54 -24.89
CA TYR A 17 -20.83 -2.84 -25.01
C TYR A 17 -20.60 -1.96 -23.78
N ARG A 18 -19.36 -1.96 -23.28
CA ARG A 18 -18.95 -1.08 -22.19
C ARG A 18 -19.08 0.38 -22.62
N VAL A 19 -19.74 1.19 -21.80
CA VAL A 19 -19.98 2.62 -22.05
C VAL A 19 -18.68 3.37 -22.37
N GLU A 20 -17.59 3.01 -21.72
CA GLU A 20 -16.29 3.63 -21.91
C GLU A 20 -15.43 2.99 -23.01
N GLY A 21 -15.92 1.90 -23.63
CA GLY A 21 -15.25 1.15 -24.68
C GLY A 21 -14.80 2.02 -25.86
N PRO A 22 -15.69 2.83 -26.47
CA PRO A 22 -15.32 3.72 -27.58
C PRO A 22 -14.18 4.69 -27.25
N LEU A 23 -14.08 5.19 -26.02
CA LEU A 23 -12.99 6.08 -25.61
C LEU A 23 -11.66 5.33 -25.53
N LYS A 24 -11.66 4.11 -24.99
CA LYS A 24 -10.45 3.27 -24.86
C LYS A 24 -9.91 2.85 -26.23
N VAL A 25 -10.75 2.33 -27.12
CA VAL A 25 -10.30 1.82 -28.43
C VAL A 25 -9.89 2.92 -29.42
N THR A 26 -10.30 4.16 -29.18
CA THR A 26 -9.90 5.32 -30.00
C THR A 26 -8.75 6.13 -29.40
N GLY A 27 -8.20 5.72 -28.25
CA GLY A 27 -7.16 6.48 -27.55
C GLY A 27 -7.65 7.83 -26.97
N ARG A 28 -8.97 8.01 -26.84
CA ARG A 28 -9.59 9.23 -26.28
C ARG A 28 -9.81 9.15 -24.77
N ALA A 29 -9.72 7.96 -24.18
CA ALA A 29 -9.70 7.80 -22.73
C ALA A 29 -8.49 8.56 -22.15
N ARG A 30 -8.71 9.31 -21.08
CA ARG A 30 -7.67 10.13 -20.43
C ARG A 30 -7.31 9.53 -19.08
N TYR A 31 -6.07 9.06 -18.97
CA TYR A 31 -5.49 8.52 -17.76
C TYR A 31 -4.83 9.63 -16.93
N SER A 32 -4.46 9.35 -15.68
CA SER A 32 -3.87 10.37 -14.80
C SER A 32 -2.57 10.94 -15.38
N ALA A 33 -1.74 10.09 -16.00
CA ALA A 33 -0.50 10.50 -16.65
C ALA A 33 -0.71 11.41 -17.89
N ASP A 34 -1.93 11.47 -18.44
CA ASP A 34 -2.26 12.29 -19.62
C ASP A 34 -2.61 13.74 -19.25
N LEU A 35 -2.90 14.03 -17.98
CA LEU A 35 -3.25 15.37 -17.56
C LEU A 35 -2.08 16.34 -17.82
N ARG A 36 -2.39 17.50 -18.38
CA ARG A 36 -1.45 18.61 -18.58
C ARG A 36 -2.09 19.87 -18.03
N LEU A 37 -1.41 20.52 -17.08
CA LEU A 37 -1.82 21.79 -16.51
C LEU A 37 -0.73 22.85 -16.80
N PRO A 38 -1.10 24.14 -16.94
CA PRO A 38 -0.13 25.22 -17.10
C PRO A 38 0.87 25.25 -15.95
N GLY A 39 2.16 25.37 -16.27
CA GLY A 39 3.22 25.43 -15.26
C GLY A 39 3.43 24.15 -14.45
N MET A 40 2.87 23.01 -14.84
CA MET A 40 3.01 21.76 -14.10
C MET A 40 4.46 21.26 -14.03
N LEU A 41 4.90 20.88 -12.83
CA LEU A 41 6.24 20.37 -12.53
C LEU A 41 6.27 18.83 -12.48
N TRP A 42 7.43 18.24 -12.75
CA TRP A 42 7.72 16.83 -12.54
C TRP A 42 8.29 16.58 -11.15
N ALA A 43 7.75 15.58 -10.47
CA ALA A 43 8.31 15.04 -9.25
C ALA A 43 9.25 13.87 -9.52
N LYS A 44 10.36 13.80 -8.76
CA LYS A 44 11.22 12.62 -8.62
C LYS A 44 11.66 12.46 -7.16
N PHE A 45 12.06 11.24 -6.81
CA PHE A 45 12.34 10.86 -5.43
C PHE A 45 13.74 10.24 -5.29
N VAL A 46 14.41 10.56 -4.19
CA VAL A 46 15.57 9.80 -3.72
C VAL A 46 15.04 8.56 -3.02
N LEU A 47 15.42 7.38 -3.52
CA LEU A 47 15.00 6.09 -3.00
C LEU A 47 16.12 5.48 -2.17
N SER A 48 15.78 4.90 -1.02
CA SER A 48 16.77 4.23 -0.18
C SER A 48 17.32 2.98 -0.84
N PRO A 49 18.65 2.77 -0.83
CA PRO A 49 19.25 1.51 -1.25
C PRO A 49 19.25 0.45 -0.14
N TYR A 50 18.85 0.78 1.09
CA TYR A 50 18.99 -0.09 2.26
C TYR A 50 17.64 -0.66 2.72
N PRO A 51 17.59 -1.93 3.18
CA PRO A 51 16.38 -2.52 3.73
C PRO A 51 16.07 -2.03 5.14
N HIS A 52 17.06 -1.58 5.90
CA HIS A 52 16.89 -0.97 7.21
C HIS A 52 18.12 -0.12 7.53
N ALA A 53 17.94 1.19 7.71
CA ALA A 53 19.05 2.08 8.06
C ALA A 53 18.53 3.35 8.76
N ARG A 54 19.37 3.94 9.62
CA ARG A 54 19.16 5.28 10.15
C ARG A 54 19.63 6.30 9.12
N ILE A 55 18.82 7.33 8.88
CA ILE A 55 19.20 8.49 8.06
C ILE A 55 19.99 9.42 8.98
N VAL A 56 21.28 9.60 8.71
CA VAL A 56 22.19 10.45 9.48
C VAL A 56 22.08 11.90 8.99
N HIS A 57 22.18 12.08 7.67
CA HIS A 57 22.19 13.38 7.04
C HIS A 57 21.64 13.29 5.60
N VAL A 58 21.06 14.40 5.12
CA VAL A 58 20.60 14.55 3.73
C VAL A 58 21.11 15.91 3.24
N ASP A 59 22.02 15.93 2.28
CA ASP A 59 22.51 17.15 1.63
C ASP A 59 21.77 17.37 0.31
N ILE A 60 21.04 18.49 0.23
CA ILE A 60 20.26 18.90 -0.95
C ILE A 60 20.91 20.08 -1.71
N SER A 61 22.08 20.54 -1.28
CA SER A 61 22.68 21.81 -1.71
C SER A 61 23.05 21.85 -3.19
N ALA A 62 23.46 20.71 -3.75
CA ALA A 62 23.76 20.58 -5.18
C ALA A 62 22.46 20.50 -6.02
N ALA A 63 21.47 19.75 -5.55
CA ALA A 63 20.17 19.60 -6.22
C ALA A 63 19.43 20.92 -6.40
N LEU A 64 19.49 21.81 -5.40
CA LEU A 64 18.89 23.15 -5.45
C LEU A 64 19.48 24.06 -6.53
N LYS A 65 20.67 23.75 -7.04
CA LYS A 65 21.37 24.55 -8.07
C LYS A 65 21.07 24.08 -9.50
N VAL A 66 20.39 22.93 -9.66
CA VAL A 66 20.05 22.41 -10.99
C VAL A 66 19.04 23.33 -11.67
N PRO A 67 19.32 23.82 -12.89
CA PRO A 67 18.39 24.68 -13.62
C PRO A 67 17.01 24.02 -13.80
N GLY A 68 15.96 24.76 -13.47
CA GLY A 68 14.58 24.28 -13.58
C GLY A 68 14.08 23.52 -12.35
N VAL A 69 14.88 23.33 -11.29
CA VAL A 69 14.38 22.87 -9.99
C VAL A 69 13.66 24.02 -9.28
N HIS A 70 12.46 23.75 -8.78
CA HIS A 70 11.62 24.71 -8.05
C HIS A 70 11.54 24.41 -6.56
N ALA A 71 11.65 23.14 -6.17
CA ALA A 71 11.69 22.74 -4.76
C ALA A 71 12.40 21.40 -4.58
N VAL A 72 13.05 21.26 -3.44
CA VAL A 72 13.52 19.97 -2.88
C VAL A 72 13.02 19.92 -1.44
N ILE A 73 12.35 18.84 -1.07
CA ILE A 73 11.88 18.58 0.29
C ILE A 73 12.40 17.24 0.79
N THR A 74 12.66 17.14 2.08
CA THR A 74 13.16 15.95 2.77
C THR A 74 12.18 15.48 3.83
N GLY A 75 12.42 14.29 4.38
CA GLY A 75 11.70 13.84 5.58
C GLY A 75 11.79 14.82 6.76
N GLN A 76 12.88 15.60 6.89
CA GLN A 76 12.99 16.60 7.97
C GLN A 76 12.04 17.78 7.80
N ASP A 77 11.79 18.21 6.56
CA ASP A 77 10.88 19.34 6.27
C ASP A 77 9.42 18.99 6.59
N ILE A 78 9.06 17.71 6.47
CA ILE A 78 7.69 17.21 6.68
C ILE A 78 7.47 16.73 8.13
N GLY A 79 8.47 16.07 8.73
CA GLY A 79 8.38 15.47 10.06
C GLY A 79 7.50 14.21 10.13
N ASP A 80 6.90 13.95 11.29
CA ASP A 80 6.13 12.72 11.58
C ASP A 80 4.72 12.67 10.93
N ARG A 81 4.56 13.23 9.74
CA ARG A 81 3.31 13.08 9.01
C ARG A 81 3.28 11.70 8.39
N ARG A 82 2.24 10.95 8.72
CA ARG A 82 2.06 9.58 8.28
C ARG A 82 0.75 9.41 7.53
N PHE A 83 0.73 8.42 6.66
CA PHE A 83 -0.44 7.94 5.96
C PHE A 83 -0.54 6.43 6.10
N GLY A 84 -1.70 5.88 5.74
CA GLY A 84 -1.90 4.45 5.68
C GLY A 84 -3.38 4.10 5.55
N ARG A 85 -3.67 2.82 5.30
CA ARG A 85 -5.06 2.41 5.02
C ARG A 85 -5.92 2.32 6.27
N TYR A 86 -5.39 1.65 7.29
CA TYR A 86 -6.06 1.44 8.58
C TYR A 86 -5.17 1.92 9.71
N LEU A 87 -3.88 1.62 9.64
CA LEU A 87 -2.84 2.14 10.52
C LEU A 87 -2.02 3.16 9.73
N TYR A 88 -1.80 4.33 10.31
CA TYR A 88 -1.03 5.41 9.70
C TYR A 88 0.40 5.35 10.20
N ASP A 89 1.12 4.33 9.76
CA ASP A 89 2.49 4.04 10.14
C ASP A 89 3.51 4.41 9.06
N TRP A 90 3.07 4.73 7.84
CA TRP A 90 3.94 5.05 6.72
C TRP A 90 4.25 6.56 6.68
N PRO A 91 5.52 7.00 6.82
CA PRO A 91 5.86 8.41 6.73
C PRO A 91 5.70 8.93 5.30
N VAL A 92 5.30 10.20 5.14
CA VAL A 92 5.18 10.84 3.80
C VAL A 92 6.51 10.80 3.03
N LEU A 93 7.59 11.12 3.72
CA LEU A 93 8.97 10.83 3.33
C LEU A 93 9.67 10.24 4.55
N ALA A 94 10.47 9.21 4.35
CA ALA A 94 11.24 8.61 5.43
C ALA A 94 12.06 9.67 6.15
N TYR A 95 11.83 9.75 7.45
CA TYR A 95 12.54 10.65 8.35
C TYR A 95 13.06 9.80 9.51
N GLN A 96 14.29 10.06 9.97
CA GLN A 96 15.08 9.26 10.91
C GLN A 96 15.55 7.88 10.42
N LYS A 97 14.71 7.09 9.75
CA LYS A 97 15.07 5.76 9.27
C LYS A 97 14.30 5.35 8.02
N VAL A 98 14.89 4.41 7.30
CA VAL A 98 14.31 3.68 6.18
C VAL A 98 14.08 2.23 6.60
N LEU A 99 13.01 1.62 6.12
CA LEU A 99 12.52 0.29 6.50
C LEU A 99 12.40 -0.66 5.30
N TYR A 100 12.67 -0.20 4.07
CA TYR A 100 12.79 -1.05 2.89
C TYR A 100 13.57 -0.37 1.75
N ILE A 101 14.15 -1.19 0.87
CA ILE A 101 14.80 -0.71 -0.37
C ILE A 101 13.73 -0.11 -1.27
N GLY A 102 13.93 1.12 -1.72
CA GLY A 102 12.95 1.86 -2.52
C GLY A 102 12.15 2.88 -1.70
N GLU A 103 12.42 3.03 -0.40
CA GLU A 103 11.72 4.01 0.41
C GLU A 103 12.14 5.46 0.08
N ARG A 104 11.15 6.35 -0.06
CA ARG A 104 11.37 7.75 -0.45
C ARG A 104 11.93 8.55 0.72
N VAL A 105 13.09 9.16 0.52
CA VAL A 105 13.78 9.97 1.56
C VAL A 105 13.67 11.47 1.28
N ALA A 106 13.73 11.85 0.00
CA ALA A 106 13.59 13.22 -0.47
C ALA A 106 12.78 13.26 -1.77
N ALA A 107 12.18 14.41 -2.06
CA ALA A 107 11.41 14.64 -3.27
C ALA A 107 11.82 15.97 -3.92
N VAL A 108 11.91 15.98 -5.24
CA VAL A 108 12.26 17.14 -6.07
C VAL A 108 11.07 17.50 -6.94
N ALA A 109 10.78 18.78 -7.14
CA ALA A 109 9.89 19.29 -8.19
C ALA A 109 10.67 20.15 -9.19
N ALA A 110 10.65 19.79 -10.48
CA ALA A 110 11.36 20.51 -11.54
C ALA A 110 10.51 20.68 -12.82
N GLU A 111 10.90 21.60 -13.71
CA GLU A 111 10.15 21.90 -14.94
C GLU A 111 10.12 20.74 -15.93
N THR A 112 11.20 19.96 -15.98
CA THR A 112 11.37 18.80 -16.85
C THR A 112 11.64 17.55 -16.02
N ARG A 113 11.36 16.39 -16.63
CA ARG A 113 11.68 15.10 -16.03
C ARG A 113 13.20 14.97 -15.83
N ASP A 114 13.97 15.39 -16.83
CA ASP A 114 15.43 15.28 -16.83
C ASP A 114 16.06 16.13 -15.71
N ALA A 115 15.59 17.37 -15.50
CA ALA A 115 16.05 18.22 -14.40
C ALA A 115 15.71 17.61 -13.02
N ALA A 116 14.54 16.97 -12.89
CA ALA A 116 14.17 16.28 -11.66
C ALA A 116 15.04 15.05 -11.40
N GLU A 117 15.38 14.27 -12.45
CA GLU A 117 16.26 13.10 -12.37
C GLU A 117 17.71 13.51 -12.06
N GLU A 118 18.22 14.56 -12.70
CA GLU A 118 19.54 15.14 -12.40
C GLU A 118 19.62 15.61 -10.95
N ALA A 119 18.65 16.38 -10.49
CA ALA A 119 18.63 16.89 -9.12
C ALA A 119 18.59 15.78 -8.08
N VAL A 120 17.76 14.73 -8.28
CA VAL A 120 17.74 13.56 -7.38
C VAL A 120 19.10 12.86 -7.33
N SER A 121 19.83 12.78 -8.45
CA SER A 121 21.16 12.15 -8.49
C SER A 121 22.23 12.93 -7.73
N LEU A 122 21.99 14.21 -7.44
CA LEU A 122 22.90 15.11 -6.72
C LEU A 122 22.55 15.25 -5.23
N ILE A 123 21.49 14.59 -4.76
CA ILE A 123 21.15 14.56 -3.33
C ILE A 123 21.97 13.44 -2.68
N GLU A 124 22.79 13.80 -1.70
CA GLU A 124 23.58 12.84 -0.93
C GLU A 124 22.84 12.48 0.36
N VAL A 125 22.71 11.19 0.63
CA VAL A 125 22.11 10.70 1.88
C VAL A 125 23.11 9.82 2.61
N GLU A 126 23.45 10.23 3.82
CA GLU A 126 24.28 9.44 4.73
C GLU A 126 23.41 8.51 5.55
N TYR A 127 23.76 7.22 5.53
CA TYR A 127 23.05 6.17 6.24
C TYR A 127 23.98 5.45 7.24
N GLU A 128 23.39 5.02 8.35
CA GLU A 128 23.96 3.98 9.20
C GLU A 128 23.08 2.73 9.07
N GLU A 129 23.60 1.65 8.51
CA GLU A 129 22.86 0.40 8.33
C GLU A 129 22.45 -0.21 9.67
N LEU A 130 21.22 -0.72 9.71
CA LEU A 130 20.64 -1.39 10.87
C LEU A 130 20.31 -2.86 10.52
N PRO A 131 20.27 -3.77 11.50
CA PRO A 131 19.89 -5.15 11.24
C PRO A 131 18.49 -5.24 10.61
N ALA A 132 18.42 -5.78 9.39
CA ALA A 132 17.17 -5.99 8.68
C ALA A 132 16.53 -7.33 9.04
N VAL A 133 15.20 -7.38 8.99
CA VAL A 133 14.41 -8.60 9.19
C VAL A 133 13.66 -8.91 7.90
N LEU A 134 13.99 -10.03 7.27
CA LEU A 134 13.52 -10.36 5.91
C LEU A 134 12.60 -11.58 5.86
N ASP A 135 12.62 -12.44 6.88
CA ASP A 135 11.68 -13.55 7.05
C ASP A 135 10.62 -13.22 8.12
N MET A 136 9.39 -13.66 7.86
CA MET A 136 8.22 -13.35 8.70
C MET A 136 8.15 -14.15 10.00
N GLU A 137 8.81 -15.31 10.09
CA GLU A 137 8.93 -16.07 11.33
C GLU A 137 10.07 -15.52 12.18
N GLU A 138 11.20 -15.18 11.54
CA GLU A 138 12.30 -14.46 12.19
C GLU A 138 11.83 -13.12 12.79
N ALA A 139 10.87 -12.43 12.14
CA ALA A 139 10.30 -11.19 12.67
C ALA A 139 9.54 -11.35 14.00
N LEU A 140 9.24 -12.57 14.42
CA LEU A 140 8.42 -12.89 15.59
C LEU A 140 9.21 -13.53 16.74
N ILE A 141 10.52 -13.70 16.59
CA ILE A 141 11.38 -14.14 17.70
C ILE A 141 11.66 -12.94 18.61
N GLU A 142 11.91 -13.22 19.89
CA GLU A 142 12.09 -12.19 20.92
C GLU A 142 13.26 -11.23 20.64
N SER A 143 14.32 -11.71 19.97
CA SER A 143 15.50 -10.91 19.60
C SER A 143 15.34 -10.13 18.29
N ALA A 144 14.20 -10.22 17.60
CA ALA A 144 13.99 -9.55 16.33
C ALA A 144 14.00 -8.01 16.50
N PRO A 145 14.67 -7.26 15.61
CA PRO A 145 14.53 -5.81 15.53
C PRO A 145 13.06 -5.37 15.49
N ILE A 146 12.68 -4.43 16.35
CA ILE A 146 11.34 -3.85 16.38
C ILE A 146 11.27 -2.70 15.37
N LEU A 147 10.52 -2.88 14.29
CA LEU A 147 10.42 -1.86 13.24
C LEU A 147 9.60 -0.64 13.68
N HIS A 148 8.59 -0.85 14.52
CA HIS A 148 7.65 0.20 14.98
C HIS A 148 7.56 0.24 16.50
N PRO A 149 8.58 0.79 17.20
CA PRO A 149 8.58 0.80 18.67
C PRO A 149 7.47 1.67 19.26
N ASN A 150 6.98 2.67 18.52
CA ASN A 150 5.95 3.62 18.96
C ASN A 150 4.59 3.36 18.30
N ALA A 151 4.30 2.10 17.90
CA ALA A 151 3.12 1.77 17.10
C ALA A 151 1.77 2.06 17.77
N GLU A 152 1.75 2.25 19.09
CA GLU A 152 0.56 2.62 19.87
C GLU A 152 0.14 4.08 19.65
N GLY A 153 1.08 4.96 19.29
CA GLY A 153 0.80 6.37 19.02
C GLY A 153 0.30 6.64 17.60
N TYR A 154 0.30 5.63 16.72
CA TYR A 154 -0.14 5.81 15.34
C TYR A 154 -1.65 5.88 15.24
N TYR A 155 -2.13 6.79 14.40
CA TYR A 155 -3.56 6.90 14.11
C TYR A 155 -4.07 5.59 13.51
N TYR A 156 -5.19 5.11 14.05
CA TYR A 156 -5.88 3.92 13.59
C TYR A 156 -7.33 4.25 13.22
N LEU A 157 -7.70 3.97 11.97
CA LEU A 157 -8.94 4.42 11.34
C LEU A 157 -10.21 4.07 12.14
N THR A 158 -10.22 2.90 12.77
CA THR A 158 -11.39 2.40 13.51
C THR A 158 -11.26 2.61 15.02
N GLY A 159 -10.54 3.65 15.44
CA GLY A 159 -10.34 3.98 16.85
C GLY A 159 -9.09 3.30 17.42
N ASN A 160 -9.25 2.41 18.39
CA ASN A 160 -8.10 1.77 19.03
C ASN A 160 -7.59 0.58 18.21
N ARG A 161 -6.27 0.48 18.10
CA ARG A 161 -5.61 -0.67 17.48
C ARG A 161 -5.83 -1.92 18.35
N PRO A 162 -6.23 -3.06 17.76
CA PRO A 162 -6.35 -4.32 18.51
C PRO A 162 -5.03 -4.74 19.15
N PRO A 163 -5.06 -5.43 20.31
CA PRO A 163 -3.86 -5.95 20.95
C PRO A 163 -3.18 -7.00 20.07
N ARG A 164 -1.86 -7.08 20.18
CA ARG A 164 -1.02 -7.98 19.38
C ARG A 164 -0.03 -8.68 20.29
N PRO A 165 0.22 -9.99 20.12
CA PRO A 165 1.12 -10.73 21.01
C PRO A 165 2.61 -10.46 20.73
N HIS A 166 2.94 -9.74 19.65
CA HIS A 166 4.31 -9.38 19.29
C HIS A 166 4.33 -8.00 18.59
N PRO A 167 5.32 -7.12 18.86
CA PRO A 167 5.36 -5.76 18.30
C PRO A 167 5.44 -5.69 16.77
N ASN A 168 6.08 -6.68 16.13
CA ASN A 168 6.20 -6.78 14.68
C ASN A 168 4.97 -7.41 13.97
N LEU A 169 3.98 -7.95 14.69
CA LEU A 169 2.74 -8.40 14.05
C LEU A 169 1.94 -7.19 13.60
N GLN A 170 1.37 -7.15 12.40
CA GLN A 170 0.47 -6.04 12.04
C GLN A 170 -0.99 -6.34 12.45
N GLY A 171 -1.39 -7.61 12.31
CA GLY A 171 -2.67 -8.17 12.77
C GLY A 171 -2.47 -9.61 13.27
N TYR A 172 -3.41 -10.09 14.07
CA TYR A 172 -3.38 -11.44 14.66
C TYR A 172 -4.82 -11.95 14.83
N LEU A 173 -5.06 -13.19 14.39
CA LEU A 173 -6.30 -13.91 14.62
C LEU A 173 -5.98 -15.31 15.12
N HIS A 174 -6.59 -15.65 16.25
CA HIS A 174 -6.69 -17.01 16.73
C HIS A 174 -8.17 -17.36 16.76
N ALA A 175 -8.57 -18.36 15.98
CA ALA A 175 -9.95 -18.82 15.91
C ALA A 175 -10.00 -20.32 16.16
N HIS A 176 -11.05 -20.76 16.84
CA HIS A 176 -11.26 -22.15 17.20
C HIS A 176 -12.75 -22.49 17.08
N LYS A 177 -13.07 -23.65 16.51
CA LYS A 177 -14.43 -24.18 16.39
C LYS A 177 -14.38 -25.70 16.62
N GLY A 178 -15.32 -26.23 17.39
CA GLY A 178 -15.39 -27.66 17.70
C GLY A 178 -14.74 -28.02 19.05
N GLU A 179 -14.10 -29.20 19.11
CA GLU A 179 -13.48 -29.75 20.32
C GLU A 179 -12.27 -28.92 20.78
N ALA A 180 -12.26 -28.48 22.04
CA ALA A 180 -11.24 -27.58 22.59
C ALA A 180 -9.80 -28.13 22.53
N ASP A 181 -9.65 -29.45 22.57
CA ASP A 181 -8.37 -30.14 22.42
C ASP A 181 -8.33 -30.86 21.08
N VAL A 182 -7.88 -30.14 20.06
CA VAL A 182 -7.81 -30.66 18.68
C VAL A 182 -6.85 -31.85 18.55
N GLU A 183 -5.84 -31.98 19.42
CA GLU A 183 -4.87 -33.07 19.35
C GLU A 183 -5.55 -34.43 19.60
N ARG A 184 -6.56 -34.49 20.48
CA ARG A 184 -7.37 -35.71 20.67
C ARG A 184 -8.10 -36.15 19.39
N VAL A 185 -8.43 -35.21 18.51
CA VAL A 185 -9.05 -35.51 17.21
C VAL A 185 -8.01 -36.08 16.24
N PHE A 186 -6.78 -35.55 16.26
CA PHE A 186 -5.67 -36.08 15.46
C PHE A 186 -5.23 -37.47 15.93
N GLU A 187 -5.21 -37.73 17.24
CA GLU A 187 -4.85 -39.05 17.81
C GLU A 187 -5.80 -40.17 17.39
N ARG A 188 -7.10 -39.87 17.25
CA ARG A 188 -8.13 -40.84 16.82
C ARG A 188 -8.27 -40.95 15.29
N ALA A 189 -7.53 -40.13 14.53
CA ALA A 189 -7.65 -40.11 13.08
C ALA A 189 -7.10 -41.41 12.47
N TYR A 190 -7.71 -41.85 11.37
CA TYR A 190 -7.13 -42.94 10.58
C TYR A 190 -5.86 -42.49 9.87
N ARG A 191 -5.86 -41.26 9.35
CA ARG A 191 -4.69 -40.66 8.70
C ARG A 191 -4.64 -39.15 8.94
N VAL A 192 -3.44 -38.64 9.13
CA VAL A 192 -3.13 -37.21 9.24
C VAL A 192 -2.22 -36.82 8.07
N PHE A 193 -2.53 -35.68 7.45
CA PHE A 193 -1.72 -35.06 6.40
C PHE A 193 -1.18 -33.73 6.90
N GLU A 194 0.12 -33.51 6.73
CA GLU A 194 0.81 -32.32 7.18
C GLU A 194 1.63 -31.74 6.03
N ASP A 195 1.32 -30.51 5.64
CA ASP A 195 1.92 -29.86 4.49
C ASP A 195 2.22 -28.38 4.77
N VAL A 196 3.22 -27.86 4.07
CA VAL A 196 3.57 -26.44 4.07
C VAL A 196 3.41 -25.86 2.68
N TYR A 197 2.56 -24.84 2.57
CA TYR A 197 2.30 -24.14 1.32
C TYR A 197 2.93 -22.75 1.36
N VAL A 198 3.64 -22.38 0.29
CA VAL A 198 4.30 -21.08 0.18
C VAL A 198 3.69 -20.29 -0.99
N GLY A 199 3.25 -19.07 -0.69
CA GLY A 199 2.85 -18.09 -1.69
C GLY A 199 3.95 -17.04 -1.86
N PRO A 200 4.48 -16.81 -3.07
CA PRO A 200 5.52 -15.81 -3.28
C PRO A 200 4.95 -14.39 -3.22
N ARG A 201 5.86 -13.40 -3.15
CA ARG A 201 5.55 -12.01 -3.48
C ARG A 201 5.12 -11.94 -4.95
N GLN A 202 4.01 -11.25 -5.23
CA GLN A 202 3.52 -11.09 -6.59
C GLN A 202 3.01 -9.67 -6.82
N HIS A 203 3.58 -8.97 -7.79
CA HIS A 203 3.04 -7.70 -8.28
C HIS A 203 1.81 -7.94 -9.16
N GLN A 204 0.93 -6.96 -9.20
CA GLN A 204 -0.39 -7.00 -9.82
C GLN A 204 -0.34 -7.03 -11.35
N GLY A 205 0.77 -6.56 -11.94
CA GLY A 205 1.04 -6.69 -13.38
C GLY A 205 0.17 -5.80 -14.27
N TYR A 206 -0.40 -4.70 -13.75
CA TYR A 206 -1.04 -3.70 -14.59
C TYR A 206 0.00 -2.99 -15.48
N ILE A 207 -0.42 -2.59 -16.68
CA ILE A 207 0.46 -1.97 -17.68
C ILE A 207 0.73 -0.50 -17.34
N GLU A 208 -0.31 0.21 -16.90
CA GLU A 208 -0.18 1.60 -16.47
C GLU A 208 0.44 1.64 -15.06
N PRO A 209 1.63 2.24 -14.85
CA PRO A 209 2.18 2.44 -13.51
C PRO A 209 1.33 3.43 -12.69
N HIS A 210 1.66 3.61 -11.42
CA HIS A 210 1.08 4.68 -10.62
C HIS A 210 1.41 6.05 -11.22
N ALA A 211 0.37 6.87 -11.33
CA ALA A 211 0.49 8.24 -11.81
C ALA A 211 -0.49 9.14 -11.07
N CYS A 212 -0.01 10.31 -10.65
CA CYS A 212 -0.84 11.29 -9.98
C CYS A 212 -0.40 12.72 -10.28
N VAL A 213 -1.34 13.64 -10.14
CA VAL A 213 -1.13 15.09 -10.21
C VAL A 213 -1.84 15.72 -9.03
N VAL A 214 -1.14 16.58 -8.30
CA VAL A 214 -1.69 17.34 -7.18
C VAL A 214 -1.48 18.84 -7.43
N TRP A 215 -2.50 19.64 -7.19
CA TRP A 215 -2.40 21.11 -7.21
C TRP A 215 -3.31 21.73 -6.17
N ILE A 216 -3.00 22.96 -5.78
CA ILE A 216 -3.75 23.73 -4.80
C ILE A 216 -4.35 24.94 -5.53
N GLU A 217 -5.68 25.05 -5.50
CA GLU A 217 -6.42 26.15 -6.07
C GLU A 217 -6.22 27.45 -5.27
N ARG A 218 -6.59 28.59 -5.85
CA ARG A 218 -6.46 29.90 -5.18
C ARG A 218 -7.29 30.02 -3.90
N ASP A 219 -8.40 29.30 -3.81
CA ASP A 219 -9.24 29.21 -2.61
C ASP A 219 -8.72 28.18 -1.59
N GLY A 220 -7.58 27.56 -1.87
CA GLY A 220 -6.92 26.53 -1.07
C GLY A 220 -7.55 25.14 -1.18
N THR A 221 -8.46 24.90 -2.14
CA THR A 221 -8.94 23.55 -2.47
C THR A 221 -7.78 22.73 -3.05
N ILE A 222 -7.56 21.54 -2.50
CA ILE A 222 -6.54 20.60 -2.97
C ILE A 222 -7.19 19.67 -3.98
N GLN A 223 -6.65 19.66 -5.19
CA GLN A 223 -7.11 18.82 -6.27
C GLN A 223 -6.12 17.68 -6.49
N VAL A 224 -6.64 16.46 -6.60
CA VAL A 224 -5.84 15.25 -6.78
C VAL A 224 -6.44 14.45 -7.92
N ARG A 225 -5.69 14.29 -9.01
CA ARG A 225 -6.01 13.27 -10.02
C ARG A 225 -5.03 12.13 -9.85
N SER A 226 -5.52 10.94 -9.54
CA SER A 226 -4.66 9.77 -9.28
C SER A 226 -5.23 8.50 -9.91
N THR A 227 -4.34 7.59 -10.28
CA THR A 227 -4.68 6.19 -10.57
C THR A 227 -5.05 5.46 -9.27
N ASN A 228 -6.04 5.96 -8.53
CA ASN A 228 -6.49 5.39 -7.26
C ASN A 228 -7.94 4.93 -7.37
N LYS A 229 -8.24 3.67 -7.01
CA LYS A 229 -9.59 3.08 -7.11
C LYS A 229 -10.52 3.41 -5.93
N ALA A 230 -10.00 4.02 -4.88
CA ALA A 230 -10.65 4.30 -3.61
C ALA A 230 -10.54 5.79 -3.24
N PRO A 231 -11.14 6.70 -4.04
CA PRO A 231 -10.89 8.14 -3.94
C PRO A 231 -11.25 8.73 -2.57
N PHE A 232 -12.33 8.25 -1.94
CA PHE A 232 -12.71 8.69 -0.59
C PHE A 232 -11.71 8.27 0.49
N SER A 233 -11.11 7.09 0.35
CA SER A 233 -10.05 6.63 1.25
C SER A 233 -8.81 7.50 1.10
N LEU A 234 -8.43 7.84 -0.13
CA LEU A 234 -7.31 8.74 -0.39
C LEU A 234 -7.59 10.15 0.17
N ARG A 235 -8.81 10.67 -0.02
CA ARG A 235 -9.22 11.97 0.52
C ARG A 235 -9.06 12.03 2.04
N HIS A 236 -9.57 11.03 2.75
CA HIS A 236 -9.46 10.92 4.20
C HIS A 236 -7.99 10.82 4.64
N GLN A 237 -7.20 9.96 3.97
CA GLN A 237 -5.77 9.82 4.26
C GLN A 237 -5.00 11.13 4.10
N LEU A 238 -5.25 11.88 3.01
CA LEU A 238 -4.64 13.18 2.79
C LEU A 238 -5.07 14.19 3.85
N SER A 239 -6.33 14.21 4.26
CA SER A 239 -6.80 15.08 5.33
C SER A 239 -6.06 14.81 6.64
N VAL A 240 -5.95 13.54 7.06
CA VAL A 240 -5.24 13.17 8.29
C VAL A 240 -3.74 13.46 8.19
N ALA A 241 -3.09 13.08 7.08
CA ALA A 241 -1.64 13.28 6.91
C ALA A 241 -1.27 14.77 6.88
N THR A 242 -2.05 15.59 6.18
CA THR A 242 -1.75 17.02 5.99
C THR A 242 -2.37 17.90 7.09
N GLY A 243 -3.38 17.41 7.80
CA GLY A 243 -4.16 18.17 8.79
C GLY A 243 -5.18 19.11 8.16
N ILE A 244 -5.47 18.97 6.86
CA ILE A 244 -6.41 19.83 6.15
C ILE A 244 -7.84 19.43 6.47
N VAL A 245 -8.59 20.38 7.01
CA VAL A 245 -10.01 20.26 7.34
C VAL A 245 -10.79 21.47 6.81
N PRO A 246 -12.07 21.32 6.46
CA PRO A 246 -12.81 20.04 6.40
C PRO A 246 -12.38 19.19 5.17
N GLU A 247 -12.63 17.88 5.19
CA GLU A 247 -12.15 16.93 4.17
C GLU A 247 -12.59 17.29 2.75
N GLU A 248 -13.72 17.97 2.60
CA GLU A 248 -14.29 18.41 1.33
C GLU A 248 -13.40 19.41 0.58
N ARG A 249 -12.42 20.02 1.27
CA ARG A 249 -11.38 20.82 0.62
C ARG A 249 -10.39 19.98 -0.20
N ILE A 250 -10.44 18.65 -0.10
CA ILE A 250 -9.63 17.72 -0.90
C ILE A 250 -10.55 17.01 -1.90
N VAL A 251 -10.36 17.28 -3.18
CA VAL A 251 -11.13 16.69 -4.28
C VAL A 251 -10.26 15.67 -5.00
N VAL A 252 -10.72 14.41 -5.00
CA VAL A 252 -10.02 13.29 -5.64
C VAL A 252 -10.79 12.81 -6.87
N ASP A 253 -10.17 12.93 -8.04
CA ASP A 253 -10.66 12.41 -9.32
C ASP A 253 -9.93 11.10 -9.68
N SER A 254 -10.67 10.00 -9.57
CA SER A 254 -10.29 8.71 -10.15
C SER A 254 -10.57 8.76 -11.65
N ALA A 255 -9.56 9.15 -12.43
CA ALA A 255 -9.60 9.14 -13.89
C ALA A 255 -9.75 7.70 -14.44
N PHE A 256 -9.56 7.50 -15.74
CA PHE A 256 -9.37 6.14 -16.26
C PHE A 256 -8.18 5.46 -15.57
N ILE A 257 -8.34 4.20 -15.17
CA ILE A 257 -7.31 3.40 -14.50
C ILE A 257 -6.93 2.22 -15.39
N GLY A 258 -5.65 2.12 -15.76
CA GLY A 258 -5.06 1.11 -16.64
C GLY A 258 -4.73 -0.21 -15.94
N GLY A 259 -5.65 -0.70 -15.11
CA GLY A 259 -5.51 -1.90 -14.29
C GLY A 259 -5.21 -1.59 -12.81
N ASP A 260 -5.72 -2.43 -11.91
CA ASP A 260 -5.58 -2.29 -10.46
C ASP A 260 -5.20 -3.61 -9.81
N PHE A 261 -6.06 -4.63 -9.96
CA PHE A 261 -5.91 -5.98 -9.36
C PHE A 261 -5.56 -5.96 -7.86
N GLY A 262 -5.99 -4.93 -7.12
CA GLY A 262 -5.68 -4.76 -5.70
C GLY A 262 -4.57 -3.74 -5.38
N GLY A 263 -3.73 -3.37 -6.35
CA GLY A 263 -2.52 -2.55 -6.10
C GLY A 263 -2.75 -1.05 -6.10
N LYS A 264 -3.73 -0.55 -6.86
CA LYS A 264 -4.03 0.87 -7.02
C LYS A 264 -5.04 1.40 -6.00
N GLY A 265 -5.11 0.76 -4.83
CA GLY A 265 -5.82 1.28 -3.66
C GLY A 265 -4.88 1.86 -2.61
N HIS A 266 -3.56 1.80 -2.84
CA HIS A 266 -2.54 2.27 -1.92
C HIS A 266 -1.74 3.40 -2.58
N SER A 267 -2.10 4.63 -2.21
CA SER A 267 -1.41 5.84 -2.66
C SER A 267 -0.09 6.03 -1.94
N ILE A 268 0.89 6.64 -2.61
CA ILE A 268 2.24 6.85 -2.09
C ILE A 268 2.72 8.24 -2.49
N ASP A 269 2.78 8.53 -3.80
CA ASP A 269 3.32 9.79 -4.32
C ASP A 269 2.41 10.99 -4.06
N GLU A 270 1.11 10.79 -3.89
CA GLU A 270 0.14 11.86 -3.67
C GLU A 270 0.46 12.69 -2.42
N PHE A 271 1.00 12.05 -1.38
CA PHE A 271 1.34 12.72 -0.12
C PHE A 271 2.52 13.68 -0.26
N PRO A 272 3.73 13.29 -0.73
CA PRO A 272 4.81 14.24 -0.95
C PRO A 272 4.49 15.26 -2.05
N LEU A 273 3.66 14.91 -3.05
CA LEU A 273 3.22 15.86 -4.07
C LEU A 273 2.40 17.02 -3.51
N TYR A 274 1.60 16.79 -2.46
CA TYR A 274 0.92 17.89 -1.76
C TYR A 274 1.93 18.90 -1.21
N TYR A 275 2.99 18.44 -0.53
CA TYR A 275 4.01 19.33 0.03
C TYR A 275 4.84 20.02 -1.06
N LEU A 276 5.14 19.35 -2.17
CA LEU A 276 5.77 19.98 -3.33
C LEU A 276 4.86 21.04 -3.98
N ALA A 277 3.57 20.77 -4.13
CA ALA A 277 2.60 21.73 -4.66
C ALA A 277 2.46 22.95 -3.74
N GLN A 278 2.47 22.73 -2.43
CA GLN A 278 2.49 23.79 -1.42
C GLN A 278 3.76 24.64 -1.50
N ALA A 279 4.94 24.01 -1.59
CA ALA A 279 6.22 24.71 -1.63
C ALA A 279 6.41 25.53 -2.92
N THR A 280 5.87 25.04 -4.04
CA THR A 280 6.07 25.67 -5.35
C THR A 280 4.91 26.57 -5.79
N GLY A 281 3.72 26.40 -5.21
CA GLY A 281 2.49 27.04 -5.68
C GLY A 281 2.07 26.58 -7.09
N ARG A 282 2.59 25.44 -7.56
CA ARG A 282 2.39 24.93 -8.92
C ARG A 282 1.81 23.51 -8.90
N PRO A 283 1.07 23.08 -9.94
CA PRO A 283 0.71 21.68 -10.08
C PRO A 283 1.95 20.80 -10.17
N VAL A 284 1.95 19.66 -9.48
CA VAL A 284 3.06 18.72 -9.49
C VAL A 284 2.56 17.34 -9.90
N ARG A 285 3.25 16.69 -10.84
CA ARG A 285 2.93 15.34 -11.32
C ARG A 285 4.02 14.35 -10.96
N SER A 286 3.60 13.13 -10.67
CA SER A 286 4.46 11.95 -10.62
C SER A 286 3.92 10.90 -11.59
N VAL A 287 4.83 10.28 -12.34
CA VAL A 287 4.57 9.07 -13.12
C VAL A 287 5.72 8.13 -12.82
N MET A 288 5.44 7.04 -12.12
CA MET A 288 6.47 6.07 -11.76
C MET A 288 7.05 5.44 -13.03
N THR A 289 8.36 5.16 -13.02
CA THR A 289 8.88 4.20 -13.99
C THR A 289 8.38 2.79 -13.63
N TYR A 290 8.39 1.86 -14.58
CA TYR A 290 7.97 0.50 -14.25
C TYR A 290 8.93 -0.18 -13.26
N THR A 291 10.20 0.24 -13.20
CA THR A 291 11.14 -0.20 -12.17
C THR A 291 10.74 0.31 -10.80
N ASP A 292 10.40 1.60 -10.67
CA ASP A 292 9.91 2.18 -9.41
C ASP A 292 8.61 1.50 -8.96
N GLU A 293 7.73 1.18 -9.91
CA GLU A 293 6.49 0.46 -9.66
C GLU A 293 6.75 -0.91 -9.01
N LEU A 294 7.66 -1.70 -9.60
CA LEU A 294 7.96 -3.05 -9.11
C LEU A 294 8.75 -3.07 -7.81
N THR A 295 9.48 -1.99 -7.49
CA THR A 295 10.40 -1.94 -6.35
C THR A 295 9.85 -1.17 -5.16
N THR A 296 8.97 -0.18 -5.36
CA THR A 296 8.55 0.76 -4.31
C THR A 296 7.07 0.68 -3.92
N THR A 297 6.28 -0.16 -4.57
CA THR A 297 4.83 -0.27 -4.31
C THR A 297 4.49 -1.51 -3.46
N SER A 298 3.19 -1.73 -3.21
CA SER A 298 2.71 -2.79 -2.31
C SER A 298 2.18 -4.01 -3.09
N PRO A 299 3.00 -5.08 -3.24
CA PRO A 299 2.58 -6.31 -3.89
C PRO A 299 1.76 -7.22 -2.94
N ARG A 300 1.30 -8.35 -3.46
CA ARG A 300 0.74 -9.44 -2.66
C ARG A 300 1.76 -9.87 -1.59
N HIS A 301 1.25 -10.06 -0.38
CA HIS A 301 2.04 -10.53 0.76
C HIS A 301 2.48 -11.97 0.53
N PRO A 302 3.79 -12.28 0.63
CA PRO A 302 4.26 -13.65 0.76
C PRO A 302 3.58 -14.35 1.93
N ALA A 303 3.35 -15.65 1.79
CA ALA A 303 2.73 -16.45 2.82
C ALA A 303 3.46 -17.78 3.01
N ARG A 304 3.49 -18.27 4.24
CA ARG A 304 3.84 -19.67 4.57
C ARG A 304 2.73 -20.21 5.46
N ILE A 305 2.08 -21.25 4.99
CA ILE A 305 0.85 -21.78 5.55
C ILE A 305 1.11 -23.24 5.89
N TYR A 306 1.12 -23.53 7.19
CA TYR A 306 1.20 -24.87 7.75
C TYR A 306 -0.21 -25.40 7.92
N ILE A 307 -0.50 -26.56 7.34
CA ILE A 307 -1.82 -27.20 7.42
C ILE A 307 -1.67 -28.61 7.96
N ARG A 308 -2.53 -28.98 8.90
CA ARG A 308 -2.75 -30.36 9.37
C ARG A 308 -4.21 -30.72 9.14
N SER A 309 -4.44 -31.84 8.47
CA SER A 309 -5.79 -32.35 8.18
C SER A 309 -5.91 -33.81 8.62
N ALA A 310 -6.94 -34.13 9.39
CA ALA A 310 -7.24 -35.49 9.84
C ALA A 310 -8.44 -36.07 9.08
N VAL A 311 -8.38 -37.36 8.73
CA VAL A 311 -9.49 -38.10 8.12
C VAL A 311 -9.76 -39.44 8.80
N ASP A 312 -10.99 -39.94 8.70
CA ASP A 312 -11.37 -41.31 9.08
C ASP A 312 -11.02 -42.33 7.97
N ARG A 313 -11.44 -43.60 8.15
CA ARG A 313 -11.15 -44.69 7.19
C ARG A 313 -11.92 -44.53 5.88
N GLU A 314 -13.05 -43.84 5.95
CA GLU A 314 -13.97 -43.56 4.85
C GLU A 314 -13.55 -42.31 4.06
N GLY A 315 -12.59 -41.54 4.58
CA GLY A 315 -12.04 -40.33 3.98
C GLY A 315 -12.79 -39.05 4.36
N HIS A 316 -13.68 -39.10 5.35
CA HIS A 316 -14.30 -37.88 5.89
C HIS A 316 -13.30 -37.14 6.74
N PHE A 317 -13.33 -35.82 6.62
CA PHE A 317 -12.48 -34.98 7.46
C PHE A 317 -12.99 -34.95 8.91
N LEU A 318 -12.04 -35.01 9.84
CA LEU A 318 -12.29 -34.99 11.29
C LEU A 318 -11.80 -33.71 11.96
N ALA A 319 -10.65 -33.19 11.53
CA ALA A 319 -10.06 -31.96 12.04
C ALA A 319 -9.23 -31.26 10.97
N TYR A 320 -9.15 -29.94 11.12
CA TYR A 320 -8.33 -29.04 10.32
C TYR A 320 -7.65 -28.04 11.26
N GLN A 321 -6.32 -27.96 11.21
CA GLN A 321 -5.54 -26.96 11.92
C GLN A 321 -4.66 -26.21 10.92
N GLN A 322 -4.66 -24.88 11.01
CA GLN A 322 -3.86 -24.03 10.15
C GLN A 322 -3.08 -23.02 10.99
N ARG A 323 -1.79 -22.89 10.70
CA ARG A 323 -0.95 -21.77 11.15
C ARG A 323 -0.40 -21.06 9.92
N ALA A 324 -0.72 -19.78 9.76
CA ALA A 324 -0.35 -19.03 8.56
C ALA A 324 0.39 -17.75 8.94
N TYR A 325 1.56 -17.56 8.33
CA TYR A 325 2.31 -16.32 8.38
C TYR A 325 2.15 -15.59 7.06
N TYR A 326 1.95 -14.27 7.15
CA TYR A 326 1.92 -13.38 5.99
C TYR A 326 2.93 -12.27 6.21
N ASN A 327 3.88 -12.13 5.30
CA ASN A 327 4.88 -11.07 5.38
C ASN A 327 4.25 -9.74 4.95
N GLY A 328 3.97 -8.88 5.93
CA GLY A 328 3.43 -7.52 5.76
C GLY A 328 4.41 -6.50 5.18
N GLY A 329 5.70 -6.82 5.17
CA GLY A 329 6.76 -5.86 4.89
C GLY A 329 6.88 -4.81 6.00
N ALA A 330 7.42 -3.65 5.62
CA ALA A 330 7.75 -2.57 6.53
C ALA A 330 6.55 -1.90 7.21
N TYR A 331 5.39 -1.84 6.55
CA TYR A 331 4.25 -1.03 6.98
C TYR A 331 2.94 -1.84 7.00
N GLY A 332 1.95 -1.39 7.75
CA GLY A 332 0.70 -2.12 8.01
C GLY A 332 -0.12 -2.42 6.75
N GLY A 333 -0.01 -1.58 5.71
CA GLY A 333 -0.70 -1.78 4.43
C GLY A 333 -2.20 -2.05 4.63
N ALA A 334 -2.71 -3.12 4.00
CA ALA A 334 -4.10 -3.57 4.17
C ALA A 334 -4.32 -4.55 5.34
N LYS A 335 -3.30 -4.80 6.18
CA LYS A 335 -3.25 -5.91 7.14
C LYS A 335 -3.13 -5.56 8.63
N PRO A 336 -3.32 -4.32 9.12
CA PRO A 336 -3.30 -4.11 10.56
C PRO A 336 -4.62 -4.51 11.25
N MET A 337 -5.50 -5.24 10.54
CA MET A 337 -6.74 -5.79 11.07
C MET A 337 -6.51 -7.21 11.62
N PRO A 338 -7.26 -7.65 12.66
CA PRO A 338 -7.08 -8.96 13.26
C PRO A 338 -7.25 -10.10 12.26
N GLY A 339 -8.31 -10.01 11.45
CA GLY A 339 -8.61 -11.01 10.43
C GLY A 339 -7.95 -10.69 9.09
N ILE A 340 -7.37 -11.71 8.48
CA ILE A 340 -7.09 -11.70 7.04
C ILE A 340 -8.38 -12.21 6.38
N ASN A 341 -8.86 -11.51 5.36
CA ASN A 341 -10.02 -11.97 4.57
C ASN A 341 -9.63 -13.21 3.73
N ILE A 342 -9.39 -14.33 4.42
CA ILE A 342 -9.10 -15.64 3.87
C ILE A 342 -10.42 -16.41 3.93
N ALA A 343 -11.40 -16.01 3.11
CA ALA A 343 -12.67 -16.71 3.03
C ALA A 343 -12.48 -18.23 2.85
N SER A 344 -11.40 -18.66 2.19
CA SER A 344 -11.03 -20.07 2.03
C SER A 344 -10.43 -20.75 3.27
N ALA A 345 -9.88 -20.02 4.25
CA ALA A 345 -9.44 -20.61 5.50
C ALA A 345 -10.63 -20.92 6.42
N PHE A 346 -11.78 -20.27 6.18
CA PHE A 346 -13.02 -20.55 6.89
C PHE A 346 -14.02 -21.43 6.16
N ALA A 347 -13.90 -21.59 4.84
CA ALA A 347 -14.70 -22.54 4.08
C ALA A 347 -14.68 -23.98 4.68
N PRO A 348 -13.56 -24.48 5.25
CA PRO A 348 -13.59 -25.74 5.98
C PRO A 348 -14.41 -25.64 7.28
N PHE A 349 -14.36 -24.52 8.03
CA PHE A 349 -15.16 -24.35 9.24
C PHE A 349 -16.68 -24.39 8.99
N ASP A 350 -17.15 -24.13 7.78
CA ASP A 350 -18.57 -24.29 7.41
C ASP A 350 -18.94 -25.74 7.05
N THR A 351 -17.95 -26.60 6.77
CA THR A 351 -18.14 -28.04 6.52
C THR A 351 -17.90 -28.90 7.77
N TYR A 352 -17.16 -28.39 8.77
CA TYR A 352 -17.04 -28.97 10.10
C TYR A 352 -18.11 -28.42 11.02
N ASN A 353 -18.88 -29.28 11.71
CA ASN A 353 -19.93 -28.85 12.64
C ASN A 353 -19.41 -27.90 13.73
#